data_AF-A0A941QZ34-F1
#
_entry.id   AF-A0A941QZ34-F1
#
_cell.length_a   1.000
_cell.length_b   1.000
_cell.length_c   1.000
_cell.angle_alpha   90.00
_cell.angle_beta   90.00
_cell.angle_gamma   90.00
#
_symmetry.space_group_name_H-M   'P 1'
#
loop_
_entity.id
_entity.type
_entity.pdbx_description
1 polymer ?
#
loop_
_entity_poly.entity_id
_entity_poly.type
_entity_poly.pdbx_seq_one_letter_code
_entity_poly.pdbx_strand_id
1 'polypeptide(L)'
;MTTIDTRELRNAFGSFMTGVTVVTAVSDSGEKVGFTANSFTSVSVDPPLLLVCPSNNLSSFDIFNSCKHFAVNILAEDQQDVSNTFASAKGDRFEGIRWHSDENGCPIIEGSVAHFSCSTYNNISAGDHILLVGQVNHFATNEKLGLGYAKGGYFSLGMEHRAEELTHSHNGVVGSIIEFENKVLLVPTEQGYTLPHIDISSDQGSQKAIRQFLDAQGLDCEVGSVYSVYENLDAHKFTTYYRAIANNDKTNELGDYIDIDQIADLNFVSSDIQSMLQRFVLEKQNGVFRLYVGDNTIGNIH
;
A
#
# COMPACT_ATOMS: atom_id res chain seq x y z
N MET A 1 -15.06 24.08 -24.61
CA MET A 1 -14.15 23.09 -24.01
C MET A 1 -14.97 22.29 -23.02
N THR A 2 -15.02 20.98 -23.19
CA THR A 2 -15.60 20.08 -22.19
C THR A 2 -14.78 20.23 -20.91
N THR A 3 -15.45 20.57 -19.81
CA THR A 3 -14.82 20.64 -18.48
C THR A 3 -14.42 19.22 -18.07
N ILE A 4 -13.12 18.99 -17.91
CA ILE A 4 -12.59 17.71 -17.43
C ILE A 4 -12.98 17.56 -15.95
N ASP A 5 -13.55 16.41 -15.59
CA ASP A 5 -13.78 16.05 -14.19
C ASP A 5 -12.45 15.72 -13.52
N THR A 6 -12.12 16.44 -12.45
CA THR A 6 -10.83 16.32 -11.75
C THR A 6 -10.66 15.00 -11.01
N ARG A 7 -11.77 14.38 -10.56
CA ARG A 7 -11.76 13.07 -9.92
C ARG A 7 -11.52 11.97 -10.94
N GLU A 8 -12.19 12.03 -12.09
CA GLU A 8 -11.96 11.06 -13.17
C GLU A 8 -10.53 11.14 -13.69
N LEU A 9 -9.99 12.35 -13.88
CA LEU A 9 -8.61 12.55 -14.29
C LEU A 9 -7.61 11.97 -13.26
N ARG A 10 -7.84 12.21 -11.95
CA ARG A 10 -7.00 11.65 -10.88
C ARG A 10 -7.04 10.12 -10.88
N ASN A 11 -8.22 9.52 -11.06
CA ASN A 11 -8.38 8.07 -11.15
C ASN A 11 -7.63 7.51 -12.36
N ALA A 12 -7.70 8.20 -13.51
CA ALA A 12 -6.97 7.82 -14.71
C ALA A 12 -5.45 7.87 -14.49
N PHE A 13 -4.91 8.94 -13.89
CA PHE A 13 -3.49 9.02 -13.53
C PHE A 13 -3.06 7.93 -12.54
N GLY A 14 -3.91 7.63 -11.55
CA GLY A 14 -3.67 6.58 -10.57
C GLY A 14 -3.61 5.16 -11.15
N SER A 15 -3.97 4.97 -12.42
CA SER A 15 -3.81 3.68 -13.11
C SER A 15 -2.35 3.37 -13.48
N PHE A 16 -1.48 4.39 -13.51
CA PHE A 16 -0.04 4.18 -13.67
C PHE A 16 0.58 3.81 -12.33
N MET A 17 1.06 2.57 -12.24
CA MET A 17 1.73 2.02 -11.05
C MET A 17 3.06 2.74 -10.79
N THR A 18 3.30 3.11 -9.53
CA THR A 18 4.54 3.78 -9.13
C THR A 18 5.11 3.19 -7.85
N GLY A 19 6.40 3.44 -7.60
CA GLY A 19 6.96 3.33 -6.27
C GLY A 19 6.61 4.55 -5.41
N VAL A 20 6.80 4.43 -4.10
CA VAL A 20 6.59 5.53 -3.17
C VAL A 20 7.92 6.13 -2.73
N THR A 21 8.00 7.46 -2.73
CA THR A 21 9.17 8.18 -2.25
C THR A 21 8.83 9.19 -1.16
N VAL A 22 9.80 9.52 -0.32
CA VAL A 22 9.78 10.72 0.51
C VAL A 22 10.89 11.65 0.04
N VAL A 23 10.49 12.85 -0.35
CA VAL A 23 11.41 13.91 -0.74
C VAL A 23 11.68 14.77 0.48
N THR A 24 12.94 14.98 0.81
CA THR A 24 13.37 15.72 2.01
C THR A 24 14.29 16.87 1.63
N ALA A 25 14.26 17.93 2.42
CA ALA A 25 15.16 19.07 2.29
C ALA A 25 15.38 19.73 3.66
N VAL A 26 16.31 20.68 3.70
CA VAL A 26 16.53 21.55 4.84
C VAL A 26 16.40 22.99 4.39
N SER A 27 15.68 23.81 5.15
CA SER A 27 15.58 25.24 4.91
C SER A 27 16.87 25.97 5.30
N ASP A 28 17.03 27.22 4.86
CA ASP A 28 18.15 28.07 5.27
C ASP A 28 18.23 28.29 6.80
N SER A 29 17.12 28.13 7.53
CA SER A 29 17.07 28.21 8.99
C SER A 29 17.40 26.89 9.71
N GLY A 30 17.65 25.81 8.96
CA GLY A 30 17.93 24.48 9.51
C GLY A 30 16.68 23.64 9.80
N GLU A 31 15.49 24.13 9.40
CA GLU A 31 14.25 23.38 9.51
C GLU A 31 14.26 22.21 8.52
N LYS A 32 13.91 21.01 8.99
CA LYS A 32 13.84 19.81 8.16
C LYS A 32 12.42 19.67 7.65
N VAL A 33 12.29 19.48 6.34
CA VAL A 33 10.99 19.27 5.71
C VAL A 33 11.03 18.02 4.86
N GLY A 34 9.89 17.38 4.74
CA GLY A 34 9.71 16.28 3.80
C GLY A 34 8.26 16.11 3.41
N PHE A 35 8.03 15.50 2.26
CA PHE A 35 6.70 15.10 1.81
C PHE A 35 6.76 13.80 1.03
N THR A 36 5.68 13.02 1.11
CA THR A 36 5.51 11.82 0.29
C THR A 36 5.17 12.20 -1.14
N ALA A 37 5.87 11.59 -2.09
CA ALA A 37 5.64 11.77 -3.51
C ALA A 37 5.69 10.43 -4.24
N ASN A 38 4.81 10.26 -5.22
CA ASN A 38 4.85 9.15 -6.16
C ASN A 38 4.96 9.64 -7.62
N SER A 39 5.34 10.91 -7.80
CA SER A 39 5.60 11.59 -9.09
C SER A 39 7.08 11.51 -9.51
N PHE A 40 7.87 10.67 -8.85
CA PHE A 40 9.29 10.47 -9.13
C PHE A 40 9.52 9.92 -10.54
N THR A 41 10.58 10.38 -11.21
CA THR A 41 11.04 9.82 -12.49
C THR A 41 12.55 9.97 -12.64
N SER A 42 13.23 8.91 -13.07
CA SER A 42 14.61 8.98 -13.56
C SER A 42 14.63 9.67 -14.93
N VAL A 43 15.44 10.72 -15.11
CA VAL A 43 15.43 11.57 -16.31
C VAL A 43 16.59 11.28 -17.24
N SER A 44 17.80 11.24 -16.69
CA SER A 44 19.03 11.13 -17.48
C SER A 44 20.08 10.38 -16.69
N VAL A 45 20.93 9.63 -17.39
CA VAL A 45 22.09 8.95 -16.80
C VAL A 45 23.34 9.83 -16.88
N ASP A 46 23.51 10.60 -17.95
CA ASP A 46 24.64 11.53 -18.14
C ASP A 46 24.18 12.85 -18.78
N PRO A 47 24.10 13.97 -18.01
CA PRO A 47 24.34 14.04 -16.56
C PRO A 47 23.28 13.25 -15.77
N PRO A 48 23.57 12.79 -14.54
CA PRO A 48 22.64 11.98 -13.76
C PRO A 48 21.52 12.85 -13.18
N LEU A 49 20.34 12.79 -13.80
CA LEU A 49 19.19 13.63 -13.45
C LEU A 49 17.98 12.78 -13.03
N LEU A 50 17.23 13.29 -12.06
CA LEU A 50 15.91 12.82 -11.66
C LEU A 50 14.94 14.00 -11.53
N LEU A 51 13.64 13.72 -11.48
CA LEU A 51 12.65 14.73 -11.13
C LEU A 51 11.63 14.22 -10.11
N VAL A 52 11.05 15.16 -9.38
CA VAL A 52 9.84 14.99 -8.55
C VAL A 52 8.94 16.22 -8.74
N CYS A 53 7.65 16.07 -8.44
CA CYS A 53 6.68 17.16 -8.61
C CYS A 53 6.05 17.58 -7.27
N PRO A 54 6.65 18.51 -6.51
CA PRO A 54 6.02 19.13 -5.34
C PRO A 54 4.76 19.92 -5.74
N SER A 55 3.69 19.80 -4.95
CA SER A 55 2.49 20.63 -5.14
C SER A 55 2.71 22.04 -4.59
N ASN A 56 2.14 23.03 -5.27
CA ASN A 56 2.11 24.42 -4.80
C ASN A 56 1.34 24.60 -3.47
N ASN A 57 0.57 23.58 -3.06
CA ASN A 57 -0.21 23.58 -1.82
C ASN A 57 0.55 22.98 -0.62
N LEU A 58 1.78 22.52 -0.79
CA LEU A 58 2.58 22.02 0.33
C LEU A 58 2.87 23.15 1.31
N SER A 59 2.78 22.89 2.62
CA SER A 59 3.19 23.86 3.64
C SER A 59 4.68 24.21 3.55
N SER A 60 5.48 23.29 3.02
CA SER A 60 6.91 23.44 2.76
C SER A 60 7.23 23.84 1.32
N PHE A 61 6.24 24.30 0.54
CA PHE A 61 6.41 24.61 -0.88
C PHE A 61 7.55 25.61 -1.13
N ASP A 62 7.58 26.72 -0.40
CA ASP A 62 8.60 27.76 -0.58
C ASP A 62 10.02 27.24 -0.34
N ILE A 63 10.17 26.27 0.57
CA ILE A 63 11.45 25.61 0.83
C ILE A 63 11.85 24.76 -0.38
N PHE A 64 10.97 23.91 -0.90
CA PHE A 64 11.29 23.09 -2.08
C PHE A 64 11.46 23.91 -3.37
N ASN A 65 10.74 25.01 -3.50
CA ASN A 65 10.85 25.89 -4.67
C ASN A 65 12.17 26.66 -4.70
N SER A 66 12.83 26.86 -3.55
CA SER A 66 14.09 27.61 -3.43
C SER A 66 15.28 26.78 -2.95
N CYS A 67 15.09 25.49 -2.62
CA CYS A 67 16.16 24.66 -2.07
C CYS A 67 17.29 24.47 -3.08
N LYS A 68 18.52 24.47 -2.57
CA LYS A 68 19.73 24.15 -3.34
C LYS A 68 20.01 22.66 -3.37
N HIS A 69 19.60 21.97 -2.31
CA HIS A 69 19.80 20.54 -2.11
C HIS A 69 18.51 19.91 -1.60
N PHE A 70 18.29 18.66 -2.03
CA PHE A 70 17.21 17.82 -1.54
C PHE A 70 17.63 16.36 -1.67
N ALA A 71 16.95 15.48 -0.94
CA ALA A 71 17.11 14.04 -1.12
C ALA A 71 15.78 13.39 -1.52
N VAL A 72 15.88 12.28 -2.25
CA VAL A 72 14.75 11.42 -2.60
C VAL A 72 14.98 10.05 -1.97
N ASN A 73 14.07 9.60 -1.11
CA ASN A 73 14.13 8.32 -0.42
C ASN A 73 13.07 7.38 -1.02
N ILE A 74 13.47 6.33 -1.74
CA ILE A 74 12.55 5.31 -2.26
C ILE A 74 12.22 4.33 -1.14
N LEU A 75 10.95 4.31 -0.72
CA LEU A 75 10.52 3.56 0.45
C LEU A 75 10.50 2.06 0.20
N ALA A 76 10.86 1.29 1.22
CA ALA A 76 10.71 -0.15 1.23
C ALA A 76 9.28 -0.59 1.60
N GLU A 77 8.92 -1.82 1.26
CA GLU A 77 7.58 -2.38 1.51
C GLU A 77 7.12 -2.28 2.97
N ASP A 78 8.07 -2.31 3.92
CA ASP A 78 7.83 -2.17 5.36
C ASP A 78 7.70 -0.71 5.84
N GLN A 79 7.65 0.27 4.95
CA GLN A 79 7.66 1.72 5.26
C GLN A 79 6.36 2.44 4.86
N GLN A 80 5.24 1.73 4.84
CA GLN A 80 3.93 2.33 4.59
C GLN A 80 3.56 3.40 5.64
N ASP A 81 3.96 3.20 6.89
CA ASP A 81 3.81 4.16 7.98
C ASP A 81 4.60 5.46 7.73
N VAL A 82 5.84 5.36 7.26
CA VAL A 82 6.67 6.50 6.85
C VAL A 82 5.97 7.30 5.75
N SER A 83 5.47 6.62 4.70
CA SER A 83 4.71 7.25 3.63
C SER A 83 3.50 8.03 4.16
N ASN A 84 2.73 7.43 5.06
CA ASN A 84 1.53 8.06 5.64
C ASN A 84 1.89 9.29 6.49
N THR A 85 2.95 9.21 7.30
CA THR A 85 3.42 10.32 8.13
C THR A 85 3.82 11.52 7.26
N PHE A 86 4.61 11.30 6.22
CA PHE A 86 5.08 12.37 5.32
C PHE A 86 4.00 12.87 4.33
N ALA A 87 2.89 12.14 4.16
CA ALA A 87 1.71 12.63 3.44
C ALA A 87 0.77 13.47 4.33
N SER A 88 0.88 13.37 5.66
CA SER A 88 0.00 14.05 6.61
C SER A 88 0.41 15.50 6.86
N ALA A 89 -0.55 16.35 7.23
CA ALA A 89 -0.32 17.77 7.53
C ALA A 89 -0.07 18.09 9.02
N LYS A 90 0.13 17.08 9.88
CA LYS A 90 0.11 17.24 11.34
C LYS A 90 1.41 16.77 11.98
N GLY A 91 1.87 17.50 13.01
CA GLY A 91 2.98 17.10 13.88
C GLY A 91 4.37 17.24 13.28
N ASP A 92 5.38 16.85 14.05
CA ASP A 92 6.74 16.69 13.55
C ASP A 92 6.83 15.37 12.77
N ARG A 93 6.93 15.47 11.44
CA ARG A 93 6.98 14.29 10.55
C ARG A 93 8.22 13.44 10.75
N PHE A 94 9.26 13.98 11.38
CA PHE A 94 10.50 13.26 11.65
C PHE A 94 10.51 12.59 13.04
N GLU A 95 9.52 12.90 13.89
CA GLU A 95 9.36 12.24 15.19
C GLU A 95 9.01 10.76 14.98
N GLY A 96 9.75 9.87 15.64
CA GLY A 96 9.53 8.43 15.52
C GLY A 96 10.06 7.77 14.24
N ILE A 97 10.57 8.55 13.28
CA ILE A 97 11.19 8.03 12.05
C ILE A 97 12.71 8.06 12.22
N ARG A 98 13.38 6.95 11.90
CA ARG A 98 14.85 6.90 11.89
C ARG A 98 15.39 7.49 10.60
N TRP A 99 16.28 8.46 10.74
CA TRP A 99 16.96 9.12 9.61
C TRP A 99 18.32 9.64 10.05
N HIS A 100 19.19 9.91 9.09
CA HIS A 100 20.46 10.61 9.29
C HIS A 100 20.60 11.71 8.22
N SER A 101 21.46 12.69 8.45
CA SER A 101 21.73 13.73 7.44
C SER A 101 22.74 13.24 6.40
N ASP A 102 22.52 13.60 5.14
CA ASP A 102 23.56 13.54 4.11
C ASP A 102 24.59 14.68 4.28
N GLU A 103 25.53 14.77 3.33
CA GLU A 103 26.59 15.79 3.32
C GLU A 103 26.08 17.24 3.24
N ASN A 104 24.85 17.45 2.75
CA ASN A 104 24.19 18.75 2.62
C ASN A 104 23.17 18.98 3.75
N GLY A 105 23.10 18.09 4.74
CA GLY A 105 22.15 18.14 5.85
C GLY A 105 20.78 17.54 5.55
N CYS A 106 20.50 17.15 4.30
CA CYS A 106 19.21 16.62 3.87
C CYS A 106 18.92 15.28 4.56
N PRO A 107 17.72 15.08 5.14
CA PRO A 107 17.38 13.83 5.80
C PRO A 107 17.32 12.62 4.86
N ILE A 108 18.11 11.59 5.14
CA ILE A 108 18.06 10.26 4.53
C ILE A 108 17.33 9.32 5.49
N ILE A 109 16.23 8.74 5.02
CA ILE A 109 15.40 7.84 5.81
C ILE A 109 16.07 6.47 5.89
N GLU A 110 16.27 5.97 7.11
CA GLU A 110 16.85 4.64 7.29
C GLU A 110 15.92 3.55 6.78
N GLY A 111 16.48 2.53 6.12
CA GLY A 111 15.72 1.37 5.65
C GLY A 111 15.01 1.54 4.32
N SER A 112 15.08 2.72 3.68
CA SER A 112 14.67 2.95 2.29
C SER A 112 15.45 2.07 1.33
N VAL A 113 14.80 1.58 0.26
CA VAL A 113 15.41 0.70 -0.76
C VAL A 113 16.54 1.41 -1.48
N ALA A 114 16.34 2.70 -1.75
CA ALA A 114 17.35 3.56 -2.33
C ALA A 114 17.18 4.99 -1.83
N HIS A 115 18.26 5.76 -1.85
CA HIS A 115 18.18 7.20 -1.68
C HIS A 115 19.14 7.92 -2.63
N PHE A 116 18.80 9.16 -2.96
CA PHE A 116 19.56 10.03 -3.85
C PHE A 116 19.74 11.39 -3.20
N SER A 117 20.98 11.82 -2.98
CA SER A 117 21.31 13.19 -2.58
C SER A 117 21.52 14.04 -3.83
N CYS A 118 20.76 15.12 -3.94
CA CYS A 118 20.66 15.91 -5.15
C CYS A 118 21.04 17.37 -4.92
N SER A 119 21.68 17.97 -5.93
CA SER A 119 21.67 19.42 -6.13
C SER A 119 20.50 19.80 -7.04
N THR A 120 19.80 20.88 -6.74
CA THR A 120 18.74 21.40 -7.61
C THR A 120 19.34 21.83 -8.94
N TYR A 121 18.95 21.14 -10.01
CA TYR A 121 19.39 21.41 -11.38
C TYR A 121 18.48 22.44 -12.05
N ASN A 122 17.16 22.32 -11.88
CA ASN A 122 16.18 23.28 -12.40
C ASN A 122 14.83 23.16 -11.68
N ASN A 123 14.10 24.28 -11.58
CA ASN A 123 12.72 24.34 -11.07
C ASN A 123 11.81 24.97 -12.13
N ILE A 124 10.81 24.22 -12.58
CA ILE A 124 9.95 24.62 -13.70
C ILE A 124 8.50 24.66 -13.23
N SER A 125 7.82 25.80 -13.38
CA SER A 125 6.38 25.89 -13.09
C SER A 125 5.58 25.02 -14.06
N ALA A 126 4.71 24.17 -13.53
CA ALA A 126 3.89 23.23 -14.28
C ALA A 126 2.47 23.15 -13.70
N GLY A 127 1.70 24.22 -13.86
CA GLY A 127 0.33 24.30 -13.36
C GLY A 127 0.29 24.45 -11.83
N ASP A 128 -0.39 23.52 -11.16
CA ASP A 128 -0.53 23.46 -9.69
C ASP A 128 0.65 22.75 -8.98
N HIS A 129 1.70 22.42 -9.75
CA HIS A 129 2.95 21.83 -9.27
C HIS A 129 4.16 22.55 -9.87
N ILE A 130 5.34 22.24 -9.32
CA ILE A 130 6.62 22.50 -9.98
C ILE A 130 7.26 21.17 -10.41
N LEU A 131 8.05 21.18 -11.48
CA LEU A 131 9.00 20.12 -11.76
C LEU A 131 10.31 20.49 -11.08
N LEU A 132 10.64 19.80 -9.99
CA LEU A 132 11.90 19.93 -9.28
C LEU A 132 12.87 18.90 -9.85
N VAL A 133 13.80 19.36 -10.68
CA VAL A 133 14.82 18.52 -11.32
C VAL A 133 16.08 18.54 -10.48
N GLY A 134 16.55 17.37 -10.08
CA GLY A 134 17.77 17.19 -9.29
C GLY A 134 18.87 16.52 -10.08
N GLN A 135 20.10 17.03 -9.94
CA GLN A 135 21.30 16.31 -10.33
C GLN A 135 21.79 15.45 -9.16
N VAL A 136 21.96 14.16 -9.40
CA VAL A 136 22.38 13.20 -8.37
C VAL A 136 23.86 13.34 -8.11
N ASN A 137 24.22 13.64 -6.86
CA ASN A 137 25.60 13.74 -6.40
C ASN A 137 26.06 12.45 -5.70
N HIS A 138 25.15 11.83 -4.95
CA HIS A 138 25.37 10.58 -4.23
C HIS A 138 24.09 9.72 -4.26
N PHE A 139 24.26 8.41 -4.25
CA PHE A 139 23.16 7.47 -4.10
C PHE A 139 23.63 6.19 -3.42
N ALA A 140 22.70 5.52 -2.74
CA ALA A 140 22.91 4.16 -2.25
C ALA A 140 21.62 3.36 -2.42
N THR A 141 21.76 2.04 -2.43
CA THR A 141 20.64 1.09 -2.51
C THR A 141 20.91 -0.15 -1.66
N ASN A 142 19.86 -0.91 -1.39
CA ASN A 142 19.93 -2.22 -0.76
C ASN A 142 19.00 -3.21 -1.49
N GLU A 143 18.99 -4.46 -1.04
CA GLU A 143 18.25 -5.57 -1.67
C GLU A 143 16.76 -5.65 -1.24
N LYS A 144 16.24 -4.67 -0.49
CA LYS A 144 14.81 -4.68 -0.12
C LYS A 144 13.94 -4.42 -1.35
N LEU A 145 12.72 -4.93 -1.30
CA LEU A 145 11.69 -4.58 -2.28
C LEU A 145 11.06 -3.23 -1.93
N GLY A 146 10.59 -2.53 -2.95
CA GLY A 146 10.01 -1.18 -2.85
C GLY A 146 8.52 -1.19 -2.57
N LEU A 147 8.06 -0.22 -1.78
CA LEU A 147 6.63 0.03 -1.58
C LEU A 147 6.00 0.54 -2.88
N GLY A 148 4.96 -0.15 -3.33
CA GLY A 148 4.20 0.20 -4.53
C GLY A 148 2.94 1.02 -4.22
N TYR A 149 2.49 1.80 -5.19
CA TYR A 149 1.22 2.53 -5.17
C TYR A 149 0.49 2.47 -6.51
N ALA A 150 -0.79 2.09 -6.50
CA ALA A 150 -1.63 2.00 -7.68
C ALA A 150 -3.12 2.15 -7.32
N LYS A 151 -3.93 2.75 -8.21
CA LYS A 151 -5.38 2.97 -8.05
C LYS A 151 -5.80 3.54 -6.67
N GLY A 152 -4.94 4.35 -6.05
CA GLY A 152 -5.21 4.98 -4.75
C GLY A 152 -4.84 4.15 -3.51
N GLY A 153 -4.17 3.01 -3.66
CA GLY A 153 -3.73 2.15 -2.56
C GLY A 153 -2.28 1.69 -2.68
N TYR A 154 -1.72 1.23 -1.56
CA TYR A 154 -0.41 0.60 -1.51
C TYR A 154 -0.47 -0.87 -1.97
N PHE A 155 0.64 -1.38 -2.50
CA PHE A 155 0.87 -2.80 -2.75
C PHE A 155 2.35 -3.15 -2.52
N SER A 156 2.66 -4.43 -2.31
CA SER A 156 4.04 -4.91 -2.17
C SER A 156 4.23 -6.21 -2.94
N LEU A 157 5.36 -6.33 -3.62
CA LEU A 157 5.74 -7.46 -4.45
C LEU A 157 6.26 -8.63 -3.60
N GLY A 158 7.01 -8.35 -2.54
CA GLY A 158 7.56 -9.37 -1.64
C GLY A 158 6.48 -10.12 -0.88
N MET A 159 5.36 -9.45 -0.63
CA MET A 159 4.19 -10.02 0.01
C MET A 159 3.39 -10.95 -0.91
N GLU A 160 3.22 -10.58 -2.19
CA GLU A 160 2.58 -11.42 -3.20
C GLU A 160 3.45 -12.65 -3.50
N HIS A 161 4.76 -12.47 -3.63
CA HIS A 161 5.71 -13.57 -3.84
C HIS A 161 5.76 -14.52 -2.64
N ARG A 162 5.70 -14.01 -1.39
CA ARG A 162 5.61 -14.87 -0.19
C ARG A 162 4.29 -15.62 -0.11
N ALA A 163 3.17 -14.97 -0.41
CA ALA A 163 1.86 -15.63 -0.47
C ALA A 163 1.87 -16.77 -1.50
N GLU A 164 2.49 -16.54 -2.66
CA GLU A 164 2.67 -17.56 -3.70
C GLU A 164 3.67 -18.65 -3.26
N GLU A 165 4.87 -18.34 -2.79
CA GLU A 165 5.87 -19.33 -2.35
C GLU A 165 5.38 -20.23 -1.21
N LEU A 166 4.66 -19.66 -0.23
CA LEU A 166 4.10 -20.41 0.89
C LEU A 166 2.93 -21.31 0.46
N THR A 167 2.16 -20.92 -0.56
CA THR A 167 1.07 -21.75 -1.10
C THR A 167 1.55 -22.82 -2.09
N HIS A 168 2.69 -22.64 -2.76
CA HIS A 168 3.27 -23.66 -3.65
C HIS A 168 3.91 -24.85 -2.92
N SER A 169 4.06 -24.80 -1.59
CA SER A 169 4.79 -25.83 -0.85
C SER A 169 3.91 -26.75 0.03
N HIS A 170 2.64 -26.42 0.29
CA HIS A 170 1.75 -27.17 1.20
C HIS A 170 0.26 -27.07 0.80
N ASN A 171 -0.60 -27.97 1.31
CA ASN A 171 -2.06 -27.79 1.26
C ASN A 171 -2.45 -26.53 2.05
N GLY A 172 -3.38 -25.73 1.52
CA GLY A 172 -3.74 -24.45 2.12
C GLY A 172 -5.20 -24.08 1.94
N VAL A 173 -5.57 -22.93 2.48
CA VAL A 173 -6.87 -22.29 2.31
C VAL A 173 -6.63 -20.97 1.59
N VAL A 174 -7.39 -20.70 0.54
CA VAL A 174 -7.46 -19.35 -0.04
C VAL A 174 -8.89 -18.83 0.06
N GLY A 175 -9.04 -17.62 0.58
CA GLY A 175 -10.31 -16.94 0.72
C GLY A 175 -10.28 -15.50 0.24
N SER A 176 -11.43 -14.85 0.33
CA SER A 176 -11.58 -13.45 -0.04
C SER A 176 -12.47 -12.69 0.93
N ILE A 177 -12.04 -11.48 1.30
CA ILE A 177 -12.91 -10.45 1.90
C ILE A 177 -13.52 -9.69 0.73
N ILE A 178 -14.81 -9.94 0.48
CA ILE A 178 -15.52 -9.37 -0.67
C ILE A 178 -16.36 -8.19 -0.19
N GLU A 179 -16.02 -7.01 -0.69
CA GLU A 179 -16.66 -5.75 -0.33
C GLU A 179 -17.70 -5.36 -1.38
N PHE A 180 -18.89 -4.95 -0.93
CA PHE A 180 -19.85 -4.22 -1.74
C PHE A 180 -20.33 -3.00 -0.96
N GLU A 181 -20.02 -1.81 -1.45
CA GLU A 181 -20.24 -0.55 -0.73
C GLU A 181 -19.57 -0.56 0.68
N ASN A 182 -20.35 -0.47 1.75
CA ASN A 182 -19.89 -0.54 3.15
C ASN A 182 -20.15 -1.91 3.80
N LYS A 183 -20.32 -2.95 2.98
CA LYS A 183 -20.68 -4.30 3.44
C LYS A 183 -19.63 -5.32 3.04
N VAL A 184 -19.55 -6.40 3.80
CA VAL A 184 -18.69 -7.56 3.55
C VAL A 184 -19.57 -8.79 3.35
N LEU A 185 -19.29 -9.60 2.31
CA LEU A 185 -19.96 -10.87 2.12
C LEU A 185 -19.52 -11.87 3.19
N LEU A 186 -20.46 -12.31 4.01
CA LEU A 186 -20.26 -13.33 5.03
C LEU A 186 -21.10 -14.58 4.72
N VAL A 187 -20.48 -15.74 4.89
CA VAL A 187 -21.10 -17.06 4.65
C VAL A 187 -21.58 -17.62 6.00
N PRO A 188 -22.88 -17.89 6.18
CA PRO A 188 -23.39 -18.46 7.42
C PRO A 188 -22.97 -19.93 7.56
N THR A 189 -22.73 -20.34 8.81
CA THR A 189 -22.36 -21.71 9.20
C THR A 189 -23.10 -22.10 10.47
N GLU A 190 -23.02 -23.38 10.87
CA GLU A 190 -23.60 -23.83 12.15
C GLU A 190 -22.97 -23.17 13.39
N GLN A 191 -21.74 -22.63 13.26
CA GLN A 191 -20.96 -22.07 14.38
C GLN A 191 -20.84 -20.53 14.32
N GLY A 192 -21.59 -19.86 13.45
CA GLY A 192 -21.49 -18.42 13.22
C GLY A 192 -21.23 -18.11 11.74
N TYR A 193 -20.36 -17.14 11.46
CA TYR A 193 -20.01 -16.76 10.09
C TYR A 193 -18.58 -17.14 9.70
N THR A 194 -18.36 -17.28 8.40
CA THR A 194 -17.03 -17.39 7.78
C THR A 194 -16.96 -16.50 6.55
N LEU A 195 -15.78 -16.45 5.92
CA LEU A 195 -15.56 -15.77 4.65
C LEU A 195 -15.60 -16.77 3.49
N PRO A 196 -15.93 -16.33 2.26
CA PRO A 196 -15.78 -17.17 1.07
C PRO A 196 -14.35 -17.69 0.94
N HIS A 197 -14.18 -19.01 0.95
CA HIS A 197 -12.87 -19.67 0.85
C HIS A 197 -12.96 -21.05 0.22
N ILE A 198 -11.82 -21.55 -0.24
CA ILE A 198 -11.61 -22.91 -0.75
C ILE A 198 -10.30 -23.50 -0.20
N ASP A 199 -10.29 -24.81 -0.03
CA ASP A 199 -9.06 -25.57 0.12
C ASP A 199 -8.34 -25.68 -1.22
N ILE A 200 -7.02 -25.49 -1.22
CA ILE A 200 -6.15 -25.62 -2.39
C ILE A 200 -5.01 -26.60 -2.13
N SER A 201 -4.60 -27.29 -3.18
CA SER A 201 -3.36 -28.08 -3.23
C SER A 201 -2.21 -27.25 -3.79
N SER A 202 -0.98 -27.68 -3.49
CA SER A 202 0.26 -26.96 -3.78
C SER A 202 0.57 -26.69 -5.27
N ASP A 203 -0.21 -27.26 -6.19
CA ASP A 203 -0.08 -27.10 -7.64
C ASP A 203 -0.91 -25.94 -8.21
N GLN A 204 -1.79 -25.33 -7.42
CA GLN A 204 -2.64 -24.22 -7.85
C GLN A 204 -2.23 -22.92 -7.16
N GLY A 205 -1.77 -21.94 -7.95
CA GLY A 205 -1.51 -20.59 -7.44
C GLY A 205 -2.76 -19.96 -6.80
N SER A 206 -2.61 -19.47 -5.57
CA SER A 206 -3.71 -19.03 -4.71
C SER A 206 -4.61 -17.96 -5.35
N GLN A 207 -4.03 -16.94 -5.99
CA GLN A 207 -4.81 -15.89 -6.68
C GLN A 207 -5.67 -16.44 -7.83
N LYS A 208 -5.15 -17.42 -8.58
CA LYS A 208 -5.90 -18.04 -9.67
C LYS A 208 -7.03 -18.90 -9.13
N ALA A 209 -6.76 -19.67 -8.09
CA ALA A 209 -7.74 -20.55 -7.47
C ALA A 209 -8.93 -19.74 -6.89
N ILE A 210 -8.66 -18.65 -6.17
CA ILE A 210 -9.74 -17.82 -5.63
C ILE A 210 -10.57 -17.16 -6.72
N ARG A 211 -9.96 -16.65 -7.79
CA ARG A 211 -10.70 -16.09 -8.94
C ARG A 211 -11.65 -17.13 -9.56
N GLN A 212 -11.14 -18.33 -9.82
CA GLN A 212 -11.94 -19.41 -10.38
C GLN A 212 -13.08 -19.83 -9.46
N PHE A 213 -12.86 -19.84 -8.14
CA PHE A 213 -13.91 -20.11 -7.17
C PHE A 213 -15.01 -19.05 -7.21
N LEU A 214 -14.65 -17.77 -7.18
CA LEU A 214 -15.63 -16.67 -7.19
C LEU A 214 -16.44 -16.65 -8.50
N ASP A 215 -15.78 -16.87 -9.64
CA ASP A 215 -16.43 -17.03 -10.93
C ASP A 215 -17.41 -18.21 -10.94
N ALA A 216 -17.03 -19.35 -10.36
CA ALA A 216 -17.87 -20.54 -10.27
C ALA A 216 -19.08 -20.35 -9.34
N GLN A 217 -18.95 -19.51 -8.31
CA GLN A 217 -20.08 -19.05 -7.47
C GLN A 217 -20.91 -17.96 -8.16
N GLY A 218 -20.53 -17.52 -9.38
CA GLY A 218 -21.23 -16.50 -10.15
C GLY A 218 -21.12 -15.09 -9.56
N LEU A 219 -20.09 -14.83 -8.75
CA LEU A 219 -19.85 -13.54 -8.12
C LEU A 219 -19.07 -12.62 -9.06
N ASP A 220 -19.67 -11.49 -9.41
CA ASP A 220 -19.03 -10.46 -10.23
C ASP A 220 -18.17 -9.54 -9.36
N CYS A 221 -16.87 -9.85 -9.27
CA CYS A 221 -15.94 -9.15 -8.39
C CYS A 221 -14.54 -8.99 -8.99
N GLU A 222 -13.88 -7.88 -8.68
CA GLU A 222 -12.47 -7.63 -8.99
C GLU A 222 -11.61 -8.07 -7.79
N VAL A 223 -10.90 -9.19 -7.93
CA VAL A 223 -9.93 -9.66 -6.91
C VAL A 223 -8.66 -8.81 -6.97
N GLY A 224 -8.40 -8.10 -5.88
CA GLY A 224 -7.27 -7.20 -5.67
C GLY A 224 -6.10 -7.88 -4.93
N SER A 225 -5.51 -7.14 -3.99
CA SER A 225 -4.29 -7.52 -3.28
C SER A 225 -4.54 -8.52 -2.15
N VAL A 226 -3.48 -9.20 -1.71
CA VAL A 226 -3.50 -10.03 -0.50
C VAL A 226 -3.74 -9.14 0.73
N TYR A 227 -4.60 -9.59 1.63
CA TYR A 227 -4.94 -8.93 2.90
C TYR A 227 -4.31 -9.58 4.13
N SER A 228 -4.24 -10.90 4.12
CA SER A 228 -3.71 -11.70 5.23
C SER A 228 -3.08 -12.97 4.69
N VAL A 229 -1.91 -13.33 5.20
CA VAL A 229 -1.25 -14.63 4.99
C VAL A 229 -0.82 -15.13 6.35
N TYR A 230 -1.28 -16.31 6.74
CA TYR A 230 -0.84 -16.88 8.01
C TYR A 230 -0.82 -18.40 7.97
N GLU A 231 0.00 -19.00 8.82
CA GLU A 231 -0.09 -20.44 9.10
C GLU A 231 -1.13 -20.68 10.20
N ASN A 232 -2.14 -21.49 9.92
CA ASN A 232 -2.98 -22.03 10.97
C ASN A 232 -2.26 -23.23 11.60
N LEU A 233 -1.71 -23.02 12.80
CA LEU A 233 -0.87 -24.02 13.48
C LEU A 233 -1.66 -25.27 13.89
N ASP A 234 -2.96 -25.14 14.15
CA ASP A 234 -3.82 -26.26 14.54
C ASP A 234 -4.12 -27.17 13.34
N ALA A 235 -4.36 -26.56 12.17
CA ALA A 235 -4.67 -27.28 10.94
C ALA A 235 -3.42 -27.66 10.12
N HIS A 236 -2.25 -27.11 10.47
CA HIS A 236 -1.03 -27.16 9.66
C HIS A 236 -1.28 -26.76 8.20
N LYS A 237 -2.08 -25.71 8.01
CA LYS A 237 -2.45 -25.17 6.69
C LYS A 237 -2.08 -23.70 6.61
N PHE A 238 -1.50 -23.31 5.48
CA PHE A 238 -1.36 -21.90 5.14
C PHE A 238 -2.68 -21.34 4.66
N THR A 239 -3.04 -20.16 5.15
CA THR A 239 -4.28 -19.47 4.84
C THR A 239 -3.97 -18.10 4.26
N THR A 240 -4.50 -17.84 3.08
CA THR A 240 -4.35 -16.56 2.37
C THR A 240 -5.71 -15.95 2.10
N TYR A 241 -5.93 -14.70 2.50
CA TYR A 241 -7.13 -13.95 2.17
C TYR A 241 -6.79 -12.78 1.25
N TYR A 242 -7.50 -12.68 0.13
CA TYR A 242 -7.45 -11.54 -0.78
C TYR A 242 -8.55 -10.52 -0.46
N ARG A 243 -8.35 -9.26 -0.84
CA ARG A 243 -9.45 -8.30 -0.95
C ARG A 243 -10.09 -8.42 -2.32
N ALA A 244 -11.41 -8.32 -2.37
CA ALA A 244 -12.15 -8.21 -3.62
C ALA A 244 -13.22 -7.13 -3.50
N ILE A 245 -13.54 -6.48 -4.61
CA ILE A 245 -14.64 -5.52 -4.70
C ILE A 245 -15.68 -6.10 -5.65
N ALA A 246 -16.89 -6.30 -5.15
CA ALA A 246 -18.01 -6.74 -5.97
C ALA A 246 -18.60 -5.57 -6.76
N ASN A 247 -18.97 -5.84 -8.01
CA ASN A 247 -19.61 -4.87 -8.90
C ASN A 247 -21.12 -4.78 -8.67
N ASN A 248 -21.71 -5.78 -8.00
CA ASN A 248 -23.13 -5.82 -7.63
C ASN A 248 -23.34 -6.60 -6.32
N ASP A 249 -24.56 -6.58 -5.80
CA ASP A 249 -24.97 -7.18 -4.54
C ASP A 249 -25.41 -8.65 -4.65
N LYS A 250 -25.29 -9.29 -5.83
CA LYS A 250 -25.72 -10.67 -6.01
C LYS A 250 -24.72 -11.63 -5.38
N THR A 251 -25.22 -12.50 -4.51
CA THR A 251 -24.41 -13.48 -3.77
C THR A 251 -24.62 -14.92 -4.22
N ASN A 252 -25.65 -15.19 -5.03
CA ASN A 252 -26.04 -16.51 -5.52
C ASN A 252 -26.13 -17.57 -4.40
N GLU A 253 -26.78 -17.20 -3.29
CA GLU A 253 -26.99 -18.07 -2.12
C GLU A 253 -25.71 -18.45 -1.34
N LEU A 254 -24.54 -17.93 -1.73
CA LEU A 254 -23.30 -18.18 -1.01
C LEU A 254 -23.33 -17.58 0.41
N GLY A 255 -24.00 -16.44 0.58
CA GLY A 255 -24.07 -15.72 1.84
C GLY A 255 -24.75 -14.36 1.71
N ASP A 256 -24.55 -13.52 2.71
CA ASP A 256 -25.18 -12.20 2.83
C ASP A 256 -24.15 -11.09 2.97
N TYR A 257 -24.41 -9.95 2.32
CA TYR A 257 -23.64 -8.73 2.56
C TYR A 257 -24.05 -8.10 3.89
N ILE A 258 -23.15 -8.14 4.87
CA ILE A 258 -23.37 -7.59 6.20
C ILE A 258 -22.62 -6.27 6.34
N ASP A 259 -23.28 -5.27 6.93
CA ASP A 259 -22.66 -3.96 7.17
C ASP A 259 -21.44 -4.08 8.09
N ILE A 260 -20.36 -3.39 7.72
CA ILE A 260 -19.09 -3.47 8.44
C ILE A 260 -19.23 -3.08 9.93
N ASP A 261 -20.17 -2.19 10.25
CA ASP A 261 -20.40 -1.75 11.63
C ASP A 261 -21.03 -2.85 12.50
N GLN A 262 -21.65 -3.85 11.89
CA GLN A 262 -22.28 -4.98 12.59
C GLN A 262 -21.31 -6.14 12.84
N ILE A 263 -20.15 -6.16 12.17
CA ILE A 263 -19.18 -7.26 12.23
C ILE A 263 -18.68 -7.52 13.65
N ALA A 264 -18.53 -6.46 14.47
CA ALA A 264 -18.04 -6.58 15.84
C ALA A 264 -18.97 -7.40 16.77
N ASP A 265 -20.26 -7.46 16.43
CA ASP A 265 -21.29 -8.16 17.21
C ASP A 265 -21.56 -9.60 16.74
N LEU A 266 -20.85 -10.06 15.70
CA LEU A 266 -21.01 -11.39 15.13
C LEU A 266 -20.06 -12.42 15.75
N ASN A 267 -20.51 -13.67 15.78
CA ASN A 267 -19.67 -14.82 16.08
C ASN A 267 -19.12 -15.41 14.78
N PHE A 268 -17.83 -15.76 14.78
CA PHE A 268 -17.15 -16.39 13.65
C PHE A 268 -16.75 -17.82 13.99
N VAL A 269 -16.63 -18.65 12.95
CA VAL A 269 -16.23 -20.07 13.09
C VAL A 269 -14.87 -20.24 13.77
N SER A 270 -14.02 -19.22 13.70
CA SER A 270 -12.68 -19.26 14.26
C SER A 270 -12.19 -17.86 14.68
N SER A 271 -11.29 -17.83 15.66
CA SER A 271 -10.77 -16.59 16.25
C SER A 271 -9.86 -15.80 15.31
N ASP A 272 -9.16 -16.47 14.40
CA ASP A 272 -8.34 -15.86 13.35
C ASP A 272 -9.18 -15.08 12.34
N ILE A 273 -10.32 -15.63 11.89
CA ILE A 273 -11.26 -14.90 11.01
C ILE A 273 -11.83 -13.68 11.75
N GLN A 274 -12.23 -13.85 13.02
CA GLN A 274 -12.74 -12.74 13.83
C GLN A 274 -11.69 -11.62 13.99
N SER A 275 -10.45 -11.98 14.34
CA SER A 275 -9.36 -11.01 14.50
C SER A 275 -9.04 -10.29 13.19
N MET A 276 -8.97 -11.04 12.08
CA MET A 276 -8.74 -10.50 10.75
C MET A 276 -9.85 -9.51 10.33
N LEU A 277 -11.12 -9.83 10.58
CA LEU A 277 -12.24 -8.96 10.22
C LEU A 277 -12.34 -7.73 11.13
N GLN A 278 -12.07 -7.86 12.42
CA GLN A 278 -11.97 -6.70 13.33
C GLN A 278 -10.87 -5.73 12.87
N ARG A 279 -9.72 -6.26 12.45
CA ARG A 279 -8.65 -5.47 11.85
C ARG A 279 -9.10 -4.80 10.56
N PHE A 280 -9.77 -5.53 9.69
CA PHE A 280 -10.31 -5.00 8.44
C PHE A 280 -11.28 -3.83 8.68
N VAL A 281 -12.18 -3.96 9.66
CA VAL A 281 -13.11 -2.88 10.07
C VAL A 281 -12.35 -1.63 10.52
N LEU A 282 -11.35 -1.81 11.39
CA LEU A 282 -10.52 -0.71 11.88
C LEU A 282 -9.73 -0.02 10.75
N GLU A 283 -9.18 -0.82 9.83
CA GLU A 283 -8.40 -0.32 8.68
C GLU A 283 -9.29 0.41 7.66
N LYS A 284 -10.55 -0.04 7.47
CA LYS A 284 -11.55 0.63 6.61
C LYS A 284 -11.87 2.04 7.13
N GLN A 285 -12.02 2.21 8.44
CA GLN A 285 -12.27 3.52 9.06
C GLN A 285 -11.10 4.49 8.83
N ASN A 286 -9.88 3.97 8.77
CA ASN A 286 -8.66 4.75 8.58
C ASN A 286 -8.25 4.90 7.09
N GLY A 287 -8.95 4.22 6.18
CA GLY A 287 -8.68 4.24 4.73
C GLY A 287 -7.36 3.58 4.31
N VAL A 288 -6.72 2.80 5.20
CA VAL A 288 -5.41 2.19 4.99
C VAL A 288 -5.47 0.72 5.38
N PHE A 289 -5.37 -0.16 4.39
CA PHE A 289 -5.27 -1.61 4.61
C PHE A 289 -3.81 -2.01 4.68
N ARG A 290 -3.50 -2.95 5.57
CA ARG A 290 -2.15 -3.48 5.77
C ARG A 290 -2.16 -5.00 5.61
N LEU A 291 -1.07 -5.60 5.16
CA LEU A 291 -1.00 -7.06 5.13
C LEU A 291 -0.67 -7.59 6.52
N TYR A 292 -1.36 -8.64 6.96
CA TYR A 292 -0.92 -9.43 8.10
C TYR A 292 -0.10 -10.64 7.62
N VAL A 293 1.08 -10.85 8.20
CA VAL A 293 1.91 -12.05 8.02
C VAL A 293 2.26 -12.66 9.37
N GLY A 294 1.84 -13.91 9.61
CA GLY A 294 2.13 -14.57 10.88
C GLY A 294 1.54 -15.96 10.99
N ASP A 295 1.06 -16.30 12.18
CA ASP A 295 0.24 -17.46 12.45
C ASP A 295 -1.18 -17.02 12.89
N ASN A 296 -2.04 -17.99 13.22
CA ASN A 296 -3.41 -17.76 13.67
C ASN A 296 -3.53 -17.01 15.02
N THR A 297 -2.41 -16.66 15.67
CA THR A 297 -2.34 -15.98 16.97
C THR A 297 -1.40 -14.77 17.01
N ILE A 298 -0.26 -14.79 16.31
CA ILE A 298 0.81 -13.78 16.36
C ILE A 298 1.32 -13.50 14.93
N GLY A 299 1.46 -12.22 14.58
CA GLY A 299 1.97 -11.82 13.28
C GLY A 299 2.35 -10.36 13.20
N ASN A 300 3.02 -10.01 12.10
CA ASN A 300 3.42 -8.65 11.78
C ASN A 300 2.42 -8.03 10.80
N ILE A 301 2.08 -6.76 11.04
CA ILE A 301 1.25 -5.96 10.15
C ILE A 301 2.18 -5.08 9.34
N HIS A 302 2.18 -5.25 8.02
CA HIS A 302 3.00 -4.55 7.03
C HIS A 302 2.16 -3.50 6.30
#